data_AF-A0A6A0AEQ2-F1
#
_entry.id   AF-A0A6A0AEQ2-F1
#
_cell.length_a   1.000
_cell.length_b   1.000
_cell.length_c   1.000
_cell.angle_alpha   90.00
_cell.angle_beta   90.00
_cell.angle_gamma   90.00
#
_symmetry.space_group_name_H-M   'P 1'
#
loop_
_entity.id
_entity.type
_entity.pdbx_description
1 polymer ?
#
loop_
_entity_poly.entity_id
_entity_poly.type
_entity_poly.pdbx_seq_one_letter_code
_entity_poly.pdbx_strand_id
1 'polypeptide(L)'
;MKLELLCPPVLRRDYSISSASTAAAAIVGLVDALGVPDYLLHSALGRADGDVYQALLDMAQVSPLNATEEGPAWHSILKPVMLANKGKPAGGSPLAKL
;
A
#
# COMPACT_ATOMS: atom_id res chain seq x y z
N MET A 1 -10.15 17.10 21.40
CA MET A 1 -9.30 16.51 22.44
C MET A 1 -8.01 16.07 21.78
N LYS A 2 -6.91 16.79 22.05
CA LYS A 2 -5.59 16.55 21.46
C LYS A 2 -4.93 15.42 22.25
N LEU A 3 -4.78 14.23 21.66
CA LEU A 3 -3.89 13.19 22.19
C LEU A 3 -2.44 13.60 21.88
N GLU A 4 -1.94 14.57 22.64
CA GLU A 4 -0.52 14.86 22.72
C GLU A 4 0.04 14.06 23.91
N LEU A 5 0.79 13.00 23.60
CA LEU A 5 2.02 12.62 24.28
C LEU A 5 1.99 12.53 25.83
N LEU A 6 1.57 11.38 26.34
CA LEU A 6 1.86 10.95 27.72
C LEU A 6 3.14 10.08 27.79
N CYS A 7 4.24 10.52 27.18
CA CYS A 7 5.54 9.89 27.40
C CYS A 7 6.48 10.90 28.07
N PRO A 8 6.85 10.72 29.35
CA PRO A 8 7.75 11.65 30.03
C PRO A 8 9.15 11.62 29.36
N PRO A 9 9.88 12.75 29.35
CA PRO A 9 11.12 12.92 28.58
C PRO A 9 12.25 11.95 28.97
N VAL A 10 12.17 11.34 30.15
CA VAL A 10 13.14 10.33 30.62
C VAL A 10 12.99 9.00 29.88
N LEU A 11 11.75 8.57 29.57
CA LEU A 11 11.49 7.29 28.90
C LEU A 11 11.77 7.31 27.39
N ARG A 12 11.81 8.49 26.74
CA ARG A 12 12.04 8.59 25.29
C ARG A 12 13.39 8.03 24.83
N ARG A 13 14.46 8.24 25.62
CA ARG A 13 15.81 7.75 25.28
C ARG A 13 15.90 6.23 25.44
N ASP A 14 15.33 5.72 26.53
CA ASP A 14 15.37 4.29 26.84
C ASP A 14 14.48 3.49 25.89
N TYR A 15 13.28 3.98 25.54
CA TYR A 15 12.39 3.30 24.59
C TYR A 15 12.98 3.26 23.18
N SER A 16 13.66 4.33 22.73
CA SER A 16 14.30 4.39 21.41
C SER A 16 15.41 3.34 21.26
N ILE A 17 16.27 3.18 22.26
CA ILE A 17 17.45 2.31 22.18
C ILE A 17 17.11 0.84 22.50
N SER A 18 16.20 0.61 23.47
CA SER A 18 15.79 -0.75 23.87
C SER A 18 14.86 -1.42 22.86
N SER A 19 13.92 -0.68 22.26
CA SER A 19 13.02 -1.24 21.25
C SER A 19 13.75 -1.53 19.94
N ALA A 20 14.73 -0.72 19.56
CA ALA A 20 15.38 -0.84 18.26
C ALA A 20 16.43 -1.96 18.19
N SER A 21 17.26 -2.16 19.23
CA SER A 21 18.41 -3.07 19.12
C SER A 21 18.12 -4.50 19.56
N THR A 22 17.36 -4.69 20.65
CA THR A 22 17.08 -6.01 21.20
C THR A 22 15.89 -6.69 20.52
N ALA A 23 14.85 -5.93 20.14
CA ALA A 23 13.69 -6.51 19.47
C ALA A 23 13.93 -6.76 17.98
N ALA A 24 14.71 -5.92 17.28
CA ALA A 24 14.95 -6.08 15.83
C ALA A 24 15.44 -7.47 15.42
N ALA A 25 16.33 -8.08 16.21
CA ALA A 25 16.83 -9.42 15.94
C ALA A 25 15.77 -10.53 16.13
N ALA A 26 14.79 -10.32 17.02
CA ALA A 26 13.78 -11.30 17.38
C ALA A 26 12.42 -11.07 16.72
N ILE A 27 12.16 -9.89 16.14
CA ILE A 27 10.84 -9.51 15.59
C ILE A 27 10.36 -10.50 14.54
N VAL A 28 11.23 -10.94 13.62
CA VAL A 28 10.84 -11.91 12.59
C VAL A 28 10.43 -13.24 13.22
N GLY A 29 11.20 -13.74 14.19
CA GLY A 29 10.85 -14.99 14.90
C GLY A 29 9.60 -14.88 15.76
N LEU A 30 9.34 -13.71 16.36
CA LEU A 30 8.12 -13.45 17.11
C LEU A 30 6.88 -13.43 16.21
N VAL A 31 7.00 -12.88 15.01
CA VAL A 31 5.93 -12.86 14.02
C VAL A 31 5.73 -14.25 13.41
N ASP A 32 6.81 -14.98 13.13
CA ASP A 32 6.75 -16.36 12.61
C ASP A 32 6.12 -17.34 13.61
N ALA A 33 6.35 -17.14 14.93
CA ALA A 33 5.74 -17.93 15.99
C ALA A 33 4.20 -17.85 16.03
N LEU A 34 3.57 -16.86 15.37
CA LEU A 34 2.12 -16.81 15.21
C LEU A 34 1.60 -17.92 14.28
N GLY A 35 2.47 -18.55 13.48
CA GLY A 35 2.17 -19.74 12.69
C GLY A 35 1.06 -19.54 11.66
N VAL A 36 0.88 -18.32 11.15
CA VAL A 36 -0.15 -18.00 10.15
C VAL A 36 0.34 -18.49 8.78
N PRO A 37 -0.30 -19.50 8.17
CA PRO A 37 0.14 -19.99 6.87
C PRO A 37 -0.20 -18.99 5.75
N ASP A 38 0.60 -18.97 4.68
CA ASP A 38 0.46 -18.05 3.54
C ASP A 38 -0.93 -18.07 2.89
N TYR A 39 -1.61 -19.23 2.88
CA TYR A 39 -2.98 -19.35 2.38
C TYR A 39 -3.98 -18.52 3.21
N LEU A 40 -3.80 -18.45 4.53
CA LEU A 40 -4.65 -17.66 5.41
C LEU A 40 -4.24 -16.18 5.42
N LEU A 41 -2.93 -15.90 5.32
CA LEU A 41 -2.43 -14.53 5.31
C LEU A 41 -2.75 -13.80 3.99
N HIS A 42 -2.74 -14.53 2.87
CA HIS A 42 -3.07 -14.06 1.53
C HIS A 42 -2.41 -12.72 1.15
N SER A 43 -1.12 -12.58 1.50
CA SER A 43 -0.37 -11.34 1.31
C SER A 43 0.96 -11.62 0.62
N ALA A 44 1.20 -10.97 -0.52
CA ALA A 44 2.51 -11.03 -1.18
C ALA A 44 3.64 -10.40 -0.35
N LEU A 45 3.34 -9.40 0.49
CA LEU A 45 4.34 -8.77 1.37
C LEU A 45 4.73 -9.65 2.56
N GLY A 46 3.85 -10.56 2.97
CA GLY A 46 4.03 -11.42 4.14
C GLY A 46 4.45 -12.85 3.79
N ARG A 47 4.95 -13.09 2.56
CA ARG A 47 5.32 -14.43 2.08
C ARG A 47 6.45 -15.03 2.93
N ALA A 48 6.30 -16.28 3.35
CA ALA A 48 7.22 -16.92 4.29
C ALA A 48 8.64 -17.15 3.74
N ASP A 49 8.77 -17.31 2.42
CA ASP A 49 10.04 -17.53 1.71
C ASP A 49 10.81 -16.24 1.39
N GLY A 50 10.22 -15.06 1.66
CA GLY A 50 10.85 -13.75 1.51
C GLY A 50 10.97 -13.20 0.08
N ASP A 51 10.50 -13.93 -0.95
CA ASP A 51 10.52 -13.44 -2.33
C ASP A 51 9.27 -12.62 -2.68
N VAL A 52 9.26 -11.43 -2.07
CA VAL A 52 8.15 -10.48 -2.05
C VAL A 52 7.92 -9.81 -3.41
N TYR A 53 8.99 -9.44 -4.11
CA TYR A 53 8.86 -8.63 -5.33
C TYR A 53 8.26 -9.43 -6.48
N GLN A 54 8.67 -10.69 -6.64
CA GLN A 54 8.09 -11.55 -7.66
C GLN A 54 6.62 -11.83 -7.34
N ALA A 55 6.30 -12.13 -6.07
CA ALA A 55 4.92 -12.36 -5.63
C ALA A 55 4.00 -11.16 -5.92
N LEU A 56 4.47 -9.94 -5.63
CA LEU A 56 3.72 -8.71 -5.89
C LEU A 56 3.47 -8.51 -7.39
N LEU A 57 4.49 -8.78 -8.21
CA LEU A 57 4.37 -8.67 -9.66
C LEU A 57 3.34 -9.67 -10.20
N ASP A 58 3.43 -10.93 -9.80
CA ASP A 58 2.53 -11.99 -10.24
C ASP A 58 1.07 -11.67 -9.84
N MET A 59 0.85 -11.23 -8.59
CA MET A 59 -0.47 -10.81 -8.11
C MET A 59 -1.02 -9.60 -8.89
N ALA A 60 -0.16 -8.63 -9.19
CA ALA A 60 -0.57 -7.46 -9.99
C ALA A 60 -0.95 -7.88 -11.41
N GLN A 61 -0.18 -8.77 -12.05
CA GLN A 61 -0.46 -9.24 -13.41
C GLN A 61 -1.77 -10.00 -13.53
N VAL A 62 -2.13 -10.81 -12.53
CA VAL A 62 -3.37 -11.61 -12.52
C VAL A 62 -4.62 -10.77 -12.21
N SER A 63 -4.45 -9.52 -11.75
CA SER A 63 -5.57 -8.62 -11.45
C SER A 63 -6.50 -8.46 -12.67
N PRO A 64 -7.83 -8.56 -12.51
CA PRO A 64 -8.78 -8.50 -13.61
C PRO A 64 -8.73 -7.20 -14.40
N LEU A 65 -8.25 -6.11 -13.79
CA LEU A 65 -8.09 -4.82 -14.45
C LEU A 65 -6.97 -4.81 -15.49
N ASN A 66 -6.00 -5.71 -15.37
CA ASN A 66 -4.84 -5.81 -16.25
C ASN A 66 -5.04 -6.83 -17.39
N ALA A 67 -6.23 -7.44 -17.49
CA ALA A 67 -6.56 -8.37 -18.57
C ALA A 67 -6.62 -7.69 -19.95
N THR A 68 -6.87 -6.39 -19.98
CA THR A 68 -6.87 -5.56 -21.19
C THR A 68 -5.93 -4.38 -20.98
N GLU A 69 -5.26 -3.95 -22.05
CA GLU A 69 -4.38 -2.76 -22.01
C GLU A 69 -5.17 -1.48 -21.70
N GLU A 70 -6.40 -1.40 -22.22
CA GLU A 70 -7.32 -0.30 -21.95
C GLU A 70 -8.41 -0.76 -20.98
N GLY A 71 -8.61 -0.04 -19.88
CA GLY A 71 -9.65 -0.33 -18.90
C GLY A 71 -11.07 -0.07 -19.43
N PRO A 72 -12.11 -0.63 -18.79
CA PRO A 72 -13.50 -0.57 -19.30
C PRO A 72 -14.06 0.86 -19.44
N ALA A 73 -13.56 1.81 -18.64
CA ALA A 73 -13.97 3.21 -18.68
C ALA A 73 -13.22 4.06 -19.72
N TRP A 74 -12.25 3.49 -20.43
CA TRP A 74 -11.38 4.24 -21.35
C TRP A 74 -12.17 4.87 -22.50
N HIS A 75 -12.87 4.06 -23.30
CA HIS A 75 -13.60 4.56 -24.47
C HIS A 75 -14.85 5.36 -24.13
N SER A 76 -15.55 4.97 -23.06
CA SER A 76 -16.84 5.55 -22.69
C SER A 76 -16.71 6.91 -22.00
N ILE A 77 -15.70 7.07 -21.13
CA ILE A 77 -15.57 8.25 -20.27
C ILE A 77 -14.24 8.95 -20.52
N LEU A 78 -13.11 8.25 -20.34
CA LEU A 78 -11.83 8.93 -20.18
C LEU A 78 -11.32 9.55 -21.49
N LYS A 79 -11.37 8.80 -22.60
CA LYS A 79 -10.93 9.25 -23.92
C LYS A 79 -11.70 10.48 -24.44
N PRO A 80 -13.05 10.52 -24.48
CA PRO A 80 -13.77 11.70 -24.95
C PRO A 80 -13.56 12.92 -24.04
N VAL A 81 -13.46 12.71 -22.72
CA VAL A 81 -13.19 13.80 -21.77
C VAL A 81 -11.80 14.40 -21.95
N MET A 82 -10.77 13.57 -22.14
CA MET A 82 -9.40 14.04 -22.39
C MET A 82 -9.29 14.80 -23.71
N LEU A 83 -9.96 14.32 -24.77
CA LEU A 83 -10.01 15.02 -26.05
C LEU A 83 -10.77 16.36 -25.94
N ALA A 84 -11.90 16.39 -25.25
CA ALA A 84 -12.68 17.61 -25.03
C ALA A 84 -11.97 18.67 -24.18
N ASN A 85 -11.07 18.24 -23.29
CA ASN A 85 -10.30 19.13 -22.41
C ASN A 85 -8.96 19.59 -23.00
N LYS A 86 -8.55 19.06 -24.16
CA LYS A 86 -7.27 19.39 -24.79
C LYS A 86 -7.24 20.90 -25.11
N GLY A 87 -6.44 21.67 -24.34
CA GLY A 87 -6.30 23.13 -24.49
C GLY A 87 -7.23 23.99 -23.61
N LYS A 88 -8.06 23.39 -22.73
CA LYS A 88 -8.90 24.13 -21.79
C LYS A 88 -8.20 24.30 -20.42
N PRO A 89 -8.25 25.48 -19.78
CA PRO A 89 -7.71 25.66 -18.43
C PRO A 89 -8.49 24.79 -17.43
N ALA A 90 -7.79 24.29 -16.40
CA ALA A 90 -8.26 23.24 -15.48
C ALA A 90 -9.66 23.49 -14.86
N GLY A 91 -10.11 24.75 -14.75
CA GLY A 91 -11.42 25.12 -14.21
C GLY A 91 -12.62 24.99 -15.17
N GLY A 92 -12.40 24.67 -16.46
CA GLY A 92 -13.47 24.57 -17.47
C GLY A 92 -13.84 23.13 -17.88
N SER A 93 -13.28 22.14 -17.19
CA SER A 93 -13.44 20.73 -17.55
C SER A 93 -14.78 20.15 -17.06
N PRO A 94 -15.45 19.28 -17.85
CA PRO A 94 -16.69 18.61 -17.44
C PRO A 94 -16.55 17.73 -16.18
N LEU A 95 -15.32 17.34 -15.81
CA LEU A 95 -15.04 16.49 -14.64
C LEU A 95 -15.18 17.22 -13.30
N ALA A 96 -15.17 18.55 -13.28
CA ALA A 96 -15.30 19.31 -12.03
C ALA A 96 -16.72 19.24 -11.41
N LYS A 97 -17.65 18.53 -12.05
CA LYS A 97 -19.07 18.44 -11.66
C LYS A 97 -19.53 17.02 -11.27
N LEU A 98 -18.64 16.03 -11.31
CA LEU A 98 -18.89 14.69 -10.77
C LEU A 98 -18.44 14.65 -9.31
#